data_AF-A0A947Y247-F1
#
_entry.id   AF-A0A947Y247-F1
#
_cell.length_a   1.000
_cell.length_b   1.000
_cell.length_c   1.000
_cell.angle_alpha   90.00
_cell.angle_beta   90.00
_cell.angle_gamma   90.00
#
_symmetry.space_group_name_H-M   'P 1'
#
loop_
_entity.id
_entity.type
_entity.pdbx_description
1 polymer ?
#
loop_
_entity_poly.entity_id
_entity_poly.type
_entity_poly.pdbx_seq_one_letter_code
_entity_poly.pdbx_strand_id
1 'polypeptide(L)'
;MKKTMIALAMVCATGLTMTITGLETAQAAGKTAAPAQDLVIKGKKPAIFSHAKHAALGLDCGSCHHDAKHQPVTEAAIAALGKTDGLQCASCHNAKFADPKLQKPMDVFHARCKTCHATGVNGKKGPTGCIACHTAAAAAPAQAETPAAAPAPAMKKRKAVEGC
;
A
#
# COMPACT_ATOMS: atom_id res chain seq x y z
N MET A 1 -73.70 -0.62 33.07
CA MET A 1 -73.79 0.39 34.16
C MET A 1 -72.35 0.59 34.63
N LYS A 2 -71.63 1.70 34.45
CA LYS A 2 -71.86 3.08 34.93
C LYS A 2 -70.90 4.00 34.16
N LYS A 3 -71.38 5.20 33.79
CA LYS A 3 -70.64 6.29 33.11
C LYS A 3 -69.76 7.04 34.12
N THR A 4 -68.65 7.65 33.67
CA THR A 4 -68.11 9.00 34.02
C THR A 4 -66.63 9.10 33.58
N MET A 5 -66.22 9.94 32.61
CA MET A 5 -66.15 11.42 32.56
C MET A 5 -64.87 12.03 33.19
N ILE A 6 -64.06 12.64 32.31
CA ILE A 6 -63.41 13.98 32.41
C ILE A 6 -61.95 14.11 32.95
N ALA A 7 -61.27 15.07 32.29
CA ALA A 7 -60.06 15.86 32.61
C ALA A 7 -58.71 15.25 32.21
N LEU A 8 -58.08 15.66 31.11
CA LEU A 8 -57.44 16.97 30.81
C LEU A 8 -56.22 17.24 31.71
N ALA A 9 -55.03 16.93 31.20
CA ALA A 9 -53.79 17.62 31.59
C ALA A 9 -52.76 17.48 30.45
N MET A 10 -52.86 18.42 29.53
CA MET A 10 -51.81 18.81 28.60
C MET A 10 -50.64 19.34 29.44
N VAL A 11 -49.54 18.59 29.54
CA VAL A 11 -48.24 19.13 29.94
C VAL A 11 -47.19 18.59 28.99
N CYS A 12 -46.76 19.50 28.12
CA CYS A 12 -45.56 19.44 27.33
C CYS A 12 -44.36 19.16 28.25
N ALA A 13 -43.77 17.97 28.11
CA ALA A 13 -42.39 17.72 28.51
C ALA A 13 -41.64 17.26 27.26
N THR A 14 -41.30 18.25 26.43
CA THR A 14 -40.22 18.15 25.47
C THR A 14 -38.91 17.89 26.21
N GLY A 15 -38.14 16.92 25.71
CA GLY A 15 -36.70 16.89 25.97
C GLY A 15 -36.21 15.61 26.63
N LEU A 16 -35.83 14.66 25.79
CA LEU A 16 -34.47 14.07 25.76
C LEU A 16 -34.55 12.59 25.37
N THR A 17 -35.05 12.30 24.17
CA THR A 17 -34.66 11.08 23.46
C THR A 17 -33.22 11.28 22.99
N MET A 18 -32.28 10.89 23.83
CA MET A 18 -30.87 10.75 23.46
C MET A 18 -30.79 9.54 22.52
N THR A 19 -31.19 9.74 21.26
CA THR A 19 -30.88 8.80 20.18
C THR A 19 -29.37 8.92 19.97
N ILE A 20 -28.64 8.01 20.60
CA ILE A 20 -27.25 7.74 20.27
C ILE A 20 -27.28 7.12 18.86
N THR A 21 -27.45 7.96 17.84
CA THR A 21 -27.02 7.62 16.49
C THR A 21 -25.51 7.62 16.57
N GLY A 22 -24.94 6.45 16.89
CA GLY A 22 -23.54 6.18 16.67
C GLY A 22 -23.28 6.45 15.19
N LEU A 23 -22.75 7.63 14.90
CA LEU A 23 -22.13 7.92 13.63
C LEU A 23 -20.85 7.09 13.61
N GLU A 24 -20.99 5.81 13.28
CA GLU A 24 -19.88 5.03 12.79
C GLU A 24 -19.54 5.65 11.43
N THR A 25 -18.60 6.58 11.44
CA THR A 25 -17.83 6.87 10.24
C THR A 25 -17.09 5.58 9.92
N ALA A 26 -17.75 4.69 9.18
CA ALA A 26 -17.07 3.72 8.34
C ALA A 26 -16.24 4.57 7.38
N GLN A 27 -15.00 4.84 7.79
CA GLN A 27 -13.98 5.36 6.90
C GLN A 27 -13.95 4.37 5.76
N ALA A 28 -14.48 4.78 4.61
CA ALA A 28 -14.29 4.04 3.38
C ALA A 28 -12.77 3.95 3.22
N ALA A 29 -12.21 2.77 3.52
CA ALA A 29 -10.83 2.47 3.23
C ALA A 29 -10.66 2.79 1.75
N GLY A 30 -9.97 3.90 1.47
CA GLY A 30 -9.82 4.40 0.11
C GLY A 30 -9.25 3.28 -0.74
N LYS A 31 -9.93 2.95 -1.84
CA LYS A 31 -9.41 2.02 -2.85
C LYS A 31 -7.99 2.45 -3.18
N THR A 32 -7.03 1.56 -2.97
CA THR A 32 -5.63 1.89 -3.18
C THR A 32 -5.22 1.36 -4.53
N ALA A 33 -4.96 2.28 -5.44
CA ALA A 33 -4.51 1.95 -6.77
C ALA A 33 -3.01 1.62 -6.76
N ALA A 34 -2.64 0.59 -7.51
CA ALA A 34 -1.24 0.36 -7.84
C ALA A 34 -0.67 1.55 -8.64
N PRO A 35 0.66 1.78 -8.61
CA PRO A 35 1.30 2.77 -9.46
C PRO A 35 0.87 2.63 -10.92
N ALA A 36 0.36 3.72 -11.50
CA ALA A 36 -0.18 3.72 -12.86
C ALA A 36 0.88 3.50 -13.94
N GLN A 37 2.13 3.87 -13.64
CA GLN A 37 3.24 3.76 -14.57
C GLN A 37 3.98 2.43 -14.41
N ASP A 38 4.57 1.96 -15.49
CA ASP A 38 5.52 0.86 -15.46
C ASP A 38 6.73 1.26 -14.59
N LEU A 39 7.12 0.37 -13.69
CA LEU A 39 8.21 0.57 -12.75
C LEU A 39 9.53 0.09 -13.34
N VAL A 40 10.59 0.86 -13.10
CA VAL A 40 11.97 0.43 -13.34
C VAL A 40 12.54 -0.15 -12.05
N ILE A 41 12.71 -1.47 -12.01
CA ILE A 41 13.44 -2.13 -10.93
C ILE A 41 14.93 -1.84 -11.14
N LYS A 42 15.48 -0.96 -10.29
CA LYS A 42 16.87 -0.51 -10.36
C LYS A 42 17.86 -1.63 -10.04
N GLY A 43 19.03 -1.60 -10.66
CA GLY A 43 20.11 -2.56 -10.46
C GLY A 43 21.17 -2.46 -11.56
N LYS A 44 22.19 -3.33 -11.53
CA LYS A 44 23.23 -3.37 -12.59
C LYS A 44 22.65 -3.58 -13.98
N LYS A 45 21.56 -4.34 -14.07
CA LYS A 45 20.72 -4.52 -15.25
C LYS A 45 19.29 -4.21 -14.83
N PRO A 46 18.78 -3.01 -15.10
CA PRO A 46 17.42 -2.66 -14.72
C PRO A 46 16.40 -3.58 -15.38
N ALA A 47 15.22 -3.73 -14.77
CA ALA A 47 14.10 -4.47 -15.34
C ALA A 47 12.83 -3.61 -15.35
N ILE A 48 11.93 -3.85 -16.31
CA ILE A 48 10.60 -3.23 -16.31
C ILE A 48 9.59 -4.15 -15.62
N PHE A 49 8.72 -3.55 -14.81
CA PHE A 49 7.57 -4.21 -14.22
C PHE A 49 6.30 -3.38 -14.42
N SER A 50 5.17 -4.02 -14.71
CA SER A 50 3.91 -3.34 -14.98
C SER A 50 2.80 -3.87 -14.09
N HIS A 51 2.32 -3.07 -13.13
CA HIS A 51 1.16 -3.46 -12.32
C HIS A 51 -0.09 -3.67 -13.18
N ALA A 52 -0.33 -2.79 -14.16
CA ALA A 52 -1.48 -2.85 -15.05
C ALA A 52 -1.57 -4.20 -15.79
N LYS A 53 -0.45 -4.70 -16.33
CA LYS A 53 -0.42 -6.01 -17.02
C LYS A 53 -0.73 -7.17 -16.08
N HIS A 54 -0.22 -7.15 -14.85
CA HIS A 54 -0.45 -8.23 -13.88
C HIS A 54 -1.87 -8.19 -13.30
N ALA A 55 -2.37 -7.01 -12.96
CA ALA A 55 -3.75 -6.85 -12.49
C ALA A 55 -4.78 -7.27 -13.55
N ALA A 56 -4.52 -6.97 -14.84
CA ALA A 56 -5.37 -7.41 -15.95
C ALA A 56 -5.41 -8.94 -16.14
N LEU A 57 -4.46 -9.68 -15.56
CA LEU A 57 -4.47 -11.15 -15.52
C LEU A 57 -5.23 -11.71 -14.30
N GLY A 58 -5.78 -10.84 -13.44
CA GLY A 58 -6.52 -11.20 -12.24
C GLY A 58 -5.64 -11.44 -11.01
N LEU A 59 -4.41 -10.92 -10.97
CA LEU A 59 -3.56 -11.02 -9.78
C LEU A 59 -3.91 -9.90 -8.78
N ASP A 60 -4.20 -10.31 -7.55
CA ASP A 60 -4.39 -9.39 -6.42
C ASP A 60 -3.06 -8.87 -5.87
N CYS A 61 -3.08 -7.77 -5.12
CA CYS A 61 -1.90 -7.15 -4.50
C CYS A 61 -1.10 -8.16 -3.66
N GLY A 62 -1.84 -9.00 -2.92
CA GLY A 62 -1.30 -10.04 -2.05
C GLY A 62 -0.60 -11.20 -2.78
N SER A 63 -0.76 -11.30 -4.10
CA SER A 63 -0.02 -12.27 -4.93
C SER A 63 1.48 -12.00 -4.93
N CYS A 64 1.89 -10.76 -4.66
CA CYS A 64 3.29 -10.36 -4.57
C CYS A 64 3.63 -9.73 -3.21
N HIS A 65 2.80 -8.84 -2.70
CA HIS A 65 3.02 -8.20 -1.40
C HIS A 65 2.57 -9.14 -0.29
N HIS A 66 3.53 -9.61 0.50
CA HIS A 66 3.28 -10.46 1.65
C HIS A 66 3.90 -9.85 2.91
N ASP A 67 3.39 -10.26 4.07
CA ASP A 67 3.96 -9.89 5.35
C ASP A 67 5.14 -10.79 5.74
N ALA A 68 5.72 -10.55 6.92
CA ALA A 68 6.82 -11.34 7.46
C ALA A 68 6.46 -12.81 7.75
N LYS A 69 5.17 -13.14 7.85
CA LYS A 69 4.62 -14.50 8.03
C LYS A 69 4.20 -15.12 6.69
N HIS A 70 4.58 -14.50 5.58
CA HIS A 70 4.23 -14.88 4.21
C HIS A 70 2.71 -14.90 3.94
N GLN A 71 1.94 -14.14 4.71
CA GLN A 71 0.52 -13.95 4.44
C GLN A 71 0.35 -12.85 3.38
N PRO A 72 -0.60 -13.02 2.43
CA PRO A 72 -0.92 -11.98 1.46
C PRO A 72 -1.33 -10.69 2.16
N VAL A 73 -0.75 -9.56 1.76
CA VAL A 73 -1.17 -8.24 2.22
C VAL A 73 -2.41 -7.81 1.43
N THR A 74 -3.45 -7.40 2.15
CA THR A 74 -4.71 -6.94 1.54
C THR A 74 -4.57 -5.53 0.98
N GLU A 75 -5.41 -5.17 0.00
CA GLU A 75 -5.46 -3.80 -0.54
C GLU A 75 -5.72 -2.77 0.57
N ALA A 76 -6.62 -3.06 1.51
CA ALA A 76 -6.91 -2.19 2.64
C ALA A 76 -5.69 -2.00 3.57
N ALA A 77 -4.89 -3.05 3.77
CA ALA A 77 -3.66 -2.93 4.55
C ALA A 77 -2.61 -2.06 3.81
N ILE A 78 -2.51 -2.20 2.50
CA ILE A 78 -1.64 -1.34 1.67
C ILE A 78 -2.10 0.12 1.73
N ALA A 79 -3.41 0.36 1.65
CA ALA A 79 -4.03 1.69 1.79
C ALA A 79 -3.65 2.39 3.09
N ALA A 80 -3.64 1.62 4.18
CA ALA A 80 -3.40 2.13 5.52
C ALA A 80 -1.94 2.48 5.81
N LEU A 81 -0.97 2.03 5.00
CA LEU A 81 0.45 2.29 5.26
C LEU A 81 0.81 3.78 5.17
N GLY A 82 0.07 4.58 4.39
CA GLY A 82 0.33 6.00 4.16
C GLY A 82 1.65 6.32 3.43
N LYS A 83 2.59 5.36 3.36
CA LYS A 83 3.85 5.39 2.63
C LYS A 83 4.12 4.02 2.00
N THR A 84 4.79 4.02 0.85
CA THR A 84 5.01 2.80 0.05
C THR A 84 6.38 2.15 0.27
N ASP A 85 7.28 2.77 1.05
CA ASP A 85 8.64 2.26 1.26
C ASP A 85 8.66 0.84 1.85
N GLY A 86 7.69 0.51 2.71
CA GLY A 86 7.54 -0.82 3.31
C GLY A 86 7.06 -1.91 2.33
N LEU A 87 6.61 -1.54 1.13
CA LEU A 87 6.13 -2.49 0.12
C LEU A 87 7.26 -2.97 -0.80
N GLN A 88 8.40 -2.27 -0.80
CA GLN A 88 9.55 -2.68 -1.60
C GLN A 88 10.14 -3.97 -1.03
N CYS A 89 10.42 -4.96 -1.87
CA CYS A 89 10.97 -6.25 -1.43
C CYS A 89 12.22 -6.06 -0.57
N ALA A 90 13.09 -5.12 -0.96
CA ALA A 90 14.34 -4.80 -0.29
C ALA A 90 14.18 -4.17 1.11
N SER A 91 12.98 -3.71 1.47
CA SER A 91 12.71 -3.18 2.82
C SER A 91 12.86 -4.29 3.88
N CYS A 92 12.44 -5.51 3.56
CA CYS A 92 12.59 -6.69 4.42
C CYS A 92 13.72 -7.61 3.93
N HIS A 93 13.80 -7.86 2.61
CA HIS A 93 14.81 -8.70 1.99
C HIS A 93 16.13 -7.94 1.80
N ASN A 94 16.86 -7.83 2.89
CA ASN A 94 18.13 -7.10 2.98
C ASN A 94 19.19 -7.96 3.69
N ALA A 95 20.36 -7.38 3.97
CA ALA A 95 21.48 -8.09 4.62
C ALA A 95 21.17 -8.69 6.01
N LYS A 96 20.06 -8.30 6.65
CA LYS A 96 19.59 -8.84 7.93
C LYS A 96 18.49 -9.91 7.77
N PHE A 97 18.04 -10.19 6.55
CA PHE A 97 17.02 -11.21 6.32
C PHE A 97 17.55 -12.60 6.68
N ALA A 98 16.70 -13.43 7.28
CA ALA A 98 17.12 -14.69 7.90
C ALA A 98 17.69 -15.70 6.89
N ASP A 99 17.13 -15.77 5.68
CA ASP A 99 17.67 -16.60 4.60
C ASP A 99 18.68 -15.82 3.76
N PRO A 100 19.98 -16.17 3.78
CA PRO A 100 21.02 -15.52 2.98
C PRO A 100 20.74 -15.53 1.48
N LYS A 101 20.02 -16.53 0.96
CA LYS A 101 19.67 -16.65 -0.46
C LYS A 101 18.63 -15.63 -0.90
N LEU A 102 17.94 -14.99 0.04
CA LEU A 102 16.90 -14.00 -0.20
C LEU A 102 17.27 -12.61 0.35
N GLN A 103 18.57 -12.36 0.61
CA GLN A 103 19.03 -11.04 1.09
C GLN A 103 19.27 -10.05 -0.04
N LYS A 104 19.50 -10.52 -1.28
CA LYS A 104 19.78 -9.65 -2.42
C LYS A 104 18.51 -9.43 -3.24
N PRO A 105 18.24 -8.19 -3.69
CA PRO A 105 17.07 -7.90 -4.51
C PRO A 105 16.97 -8.79 -5.76
N MET A 106 18.10 -9.03 -6.43
CA MET A 106 18.17 -9.90 -7.62
C MET A 106 17.63 -11.31 -7.34
N ASP A 107 18.04 -11.91 -6.23
CA ASP A 107 17.64 -13.27 -5.88
C ASP A 107 16.15 -13.34 -5.53
N VAL A 108 15.63 -12.34 -4.80
CA VAL A 108 14.21 -12.26 -4.42
C VAL A 108 13.31 -12.08 -5.64
N PHE A 109 13.66 -11.13 -6.52
CA PHE A 109 12.90 -10.89 -7.74
C PHE A 109 12.95 -12.11 -8.66
N HIS A 110 14.10 -12.75 -8.85
CA HIS A 110 14.16 -13.95 -9.66
C HIS A 110 13.40 -15.13 -9.05
N ALA A 111 13.47 -15.30 -7.72
CA ALA A 111 12.73 -16.35 -7.02
C ALA A 111 11.22 -16.17 -7.17
N ARG A 112 10.68 -14.94 -7.08
CA ARG A 112 9.24 -14.70 -7.24
C ARG A 112 8.80 -14.59 -8.68
N CYS A 113 9.38 -13.68 -9.46
CA CYS A 113 8.92 -13.38 -10.81
C CYS A 113 9.10 -14.58 -11.74
N LYS A 114 10.29 -15.20 -11.76
CA LYS A 114 10.56 -16.30 -12.70
C LYS A 114 9.76 -17.56 -12.34
N THR A 115 9.59 -17.85 -11.06
CA THR A 115 8.78 -19.00 -10.62
C THR A 115 7.33 -18.80 -11.03
N CYS A 116 6.73 -17.65 -10.72
CA CYS A 116 5.35 -17.38 -11.11
C CYS A 116 5.18 -17.39 -12.64
N HIS A 117 6.12 -16.83 -13.39
CA HIS A 117 6.08 -16.84 -14.85
C HIS A 117 6.21 -18.25 -15.45
N ALA A 118 7.05 -19.11 -14.86
CA ALA A 118 7.23 -20.49 -15.29
C ALA A 118 6.01 -21.37 -14.97
N THR A 119 5.44 -21.21 -13.76
CA THR A 119 4.20 -21.87 -13.33
C THR A 119 3.01 -21.41 -14.17
N GLY A 120 2.92 -20.10 -14.43
CA GLY A 120 1.81 -19.47 -15.12
C GLY A 120 0.58 -19.26 -14.23
N VAL A 121 -0.35 -18.46 -14.73
CA VAL A 121 -1.65 -18.14 -14.10
C VAL A 121 -2.71 -18.23 -15.19
N ASN A 122 -3.85 -18.88 -14.91
CA ASN A 122 -4.95 -19.03 -15.86
C ASN A 122 -4.51 -19.62 -17.23
N GLY A 123 -3.61 -20.60 -17.19
CA GLY A 123 -3.05 -21.24 -18.39
C GLY A 123 -2.06 -20.39 -19.18
N LYS A 124 -1.74 -19.16 -18.73
CA LYS A 124 -0.80 -18.26 -19.39
C LYS A 124 0.53 -18.23 -18.63
N LYS A 125 1.63 -18.43 -19.36
CA LYS A 125 3.00 -18.29 -18.82
C LYS A 125 3.54 -16.90 -19.06
N GLY A 126 4.39 -16.45 -18.14
CA GLY A 126 5.09 -15.17 -18.26
C GLY A 126 6.48 -15.32 -18.89
N PRO A 127 7.16 -14.20 -19.15
CA PRO A 127 8.51 -14.20 -19.69
C PRO A 127 9.53 -14.77 -18.69
N THR A 128 10.37 -15.71 -19.12
CA THR A 128 11.44 -16.29 -18.29
C THR A 128 12.85 -15.99 -18.82
N GLY A 129 12.95 -15.51 -20.06
CA GLY A 129 14.21 -15.10 -20.68
C GLY A 129 14.74 -13.77 -20.13
N CYS A 130 16.05 -13.64 -19.99
CA CYS A 130 16.70 -12.52 -19.32
C CYS A 130 16.30 -11.15 -19.91
N ILE A 131 16.35 -11.02 -21.24
CA ILE A 131 16.09 -9.75 -21.94
C ILE A 131 14.62 -9.37 -22.00
N ALA A 132 13.71 -10.29 -21.69
CA ALA A 132 12.27 -10.01 -21.71
C ALA A 132 11.85 -9.11 -20.53
N CYS A 133 12.57 -9.16 -19.41
CA CYS A 133 12.41 -8.25 -18.28
C CYS A 133 13.50 -7.15 -18.28
N HIS A 134 14.75 -7.51 -18.62
CA HIS A 134 15.88 -6.59 -18.66
C HIS A 134 16.04 -5.93 -20.04
N THR A 135 15.14 -5.00 -20.35
CA THR A 135 15.08 -4.34 -21.66
C THR A 135 15.98 -3.10 -21.72
N ALA A 136 16.34 -2.68 -22.94
CA ALA A 136 17.04 -1.41 -23.15
C ALA A 136 16.21 -0.19 -22.69
N ALA A 137 14.88 -0.28 -22.76
CA ALA A 137 13.97 0.75 -22.23
C ALA A 137 14.10 0.89 -20.70
N ALA A 138 14.40 -0.20 -19.98
CA ALA A 138 14.72 -0.15 -18.54
C ALA A 138 16.07 0.55 -18.27
N ALA A 139 16.99 0.51 -19.23
CA ALA A 139 18.34 1.06 -19.11
C ALA A 139 18.43 2.55 -19.53
N ALA A 140 17.39 3.11 -20.14
CA ALA A 140 17.28 4.55 -20.33
C ALA A 140 17.19 5.24 -18.96
N PRO A 141 17.78 6.44 -18.77
CA PRO A 141 17.75 7.13 -17.49
C PRO A 141 16.29 7.28 -17.05
N ALA A 142 15.96 6.63 -15.93
CA ALA A 142 14.63 6.60 -15.33
C ALA A 142 14.07 8.02 -15.32
N GLN A 143 12.91 8.21 -15.97
CA GLN A 143 12.14 9.44 -15.83
C GLN A 143 11.93 9.68 -14.33
N ALA A 144 12.28 10.90 -13.92
CA ALA A 144 12.32 11.31 -12.52
C ALA A 144 11.00 10.99 -11.82
N GLU A 145 11.04 10.00 -10.93
CA GLU A 145 10.11 9.98 -9.80
C GLU A 145 10.34 11.31 -9.07
N THR A 146 9.29 12.12 -8.97
CA THR A 146 9.32 13.36 -8.20
C THR A 146 9.87 13.04 -6.80
N PRO A 147 10.94 13.71 -6.33
CA PRO A 147 11.49 13.42 -5.04
C PRO A 147 10.40 13.57 -3.98
N ALA A 148 10.23 12.54 -3.15
CA ALA A 148 9.59 12.70 -1.86
C ALA A 148 10.20 13.96 -1.20
N ALA A 149 9.33 14.86 -0.75
CA ALA A 149 9.70 16.15 -0.18
C ALA A 149 10.95 16.01 0.71
N ALA A 150 11.99 16.77 0.38
CA ALA A 150 13.21 16.83 1.17
C ALA A 150 12.85 17.08 2.65
N PRO A 151 13.53 16.42 3.61
CA PRO A 151 13.35 16.77 5.01
C PRO A 151 13.67 18.25 5.21
N ALA A 152 12.78 18.96 5.91
CA ALA A 152 12.96 20.36 6.25
C ALA A 152 14.36 20.59 6.84
N PRO A 153 15.06 21.68 6.46
CA PRO A 153 16.41 21.92 6.95
C PRO A 153 16.37 22.07 8.48
N ALA A 154 17.26 21.33 9.15
CA ALA A 154 17.44 21.38 10.58
C ALA A 154 17.64 22.84 11.04
N MET A 155 16.73 23.31 11.90
CA MET A 155 16.82 24.61 12.55
C MET A 155 18.11 24.66 13.37
N LYS A 156 19.12 25.37 12.88
CA LYS A 156 20.30 25.72 13.68
C LYS A 156 19.80 26.58 14.86
N LYS A 157 19.99 26.07 16.08
CA LYS A 157 19.70 26.80 17.33
C LYS A 157 20.40 28.15 17.27
N ARG A 158 19.62 29.24 17.17
CA ARG A 158 20.14 30.59 17.36
C ARG A 158 20.39 30.77 18.85
N LYS A 159 21.63 31.12 19.18
CA LYS A 159 22.08 31.44 20.53
C LYS A 159 21.25 32.62 21.05
N ALA A 160 20.69 32.52 22.24
CA ALA A 160 20.04 33.63 22.92
C ALA A 160 21.05 34.78 23.07
N VAL A 161 20.63 35.97 22.68
CA VAL A 161 21.24 37.22 23.12
C VAL A 161 20.22 37.84 24.07
N GLU A 162 20.56 37.81 25.36
CA GLU A 162 19.93 38.62 26.41
C GLU A 162 20.27 40.09 26.15
N GLY A 163 19.30 40.99 26.34
CA GLY A 163 19.53 42.42 26.13
C GLY A 163 18.31 43.34 26.20
N CYS A 164 17.48 43.21 27.24
CA CYS A 164 16.86 44.28 28.06
C CYS A 164 15.98 43.62 29.13
#